data_AF-A0A2S9GHY6-F1
#
_entry.id   AF-A0A2S9GHY6-F1
#
_cell.length_a   1.000
_cell.length_b   1.000
_cell.length_c   1.000
_cell.angle_alpha   90.00
_cell.angle_beta   90.00
_cell.angle_gamma   90.00
#
_symmetry.space_group_name_H-M   'P 1'
#
loop_
_entity.id
_entity.type
_entity.pdbx_description
1 polymer ?
#
loop_
_entity_poly.entity_id
_entity_poly.type
_entity_poly.pdbx_seq_one_letter_code
_entity_poly.pdbx_strand_id
1 'polypeptide(L)'
;TMLCVTDWQARPVQNSWGRFEVLRELCNKAGEKVSLAMGMTGRGTELLYAGRPGEGSRVASEQMALLQSIGDPNLTVGLAFGAFA
;
A
#
# COMPACT_ATOMS: atom_id res chain seq x y z
N THR A 1 23.64 -14.81 4.92
CA THR A 1 22.61 -13.93 5.53
C THR A 1 22.34 -12.74 4.64
N MET A 2 21.70 -12.97 3.49
CA MET A 2 21.30 -11.96 2.50
C MET A 2 19.89 -12.24 1.95
N LEU A 3 19.18 -13.23 2.55
CA LEU A 3 17.88 -13.68 2.05
C LEU A 3 16.82 -12.58 2.16
N CYS A 4 16.83 -11.78 3.23
CA CYS A 4 15.86 -10.70 3.43
C CYS A 4 15.93 -9.62 2.34
N VAL A 5 17.09 -9.44 1.69
CA VAL A 5 17.29 -8.43 0.63
C VAL A 5 16.75 -8.91 -0.72
N THR A 6 16.59 -10.21 -0.94
CA THR A 6 16.04 -10.77 -2.19
C THR A 6 14.68 -11.43 -2.01
N ASP A 7 14.15 -11.50 -0.79
CA ASP A 7 12.85 -12.12 -0.51
C ASP A 7 11.69 -11.40 -1.22
N TRP A 8 11.85 -10.11 -1.52
CA TRP A 8 10.91 -9.36 -2.36
C TRP A 8 10.85 -9.86 -3.82
N GLN A 9 11.88 -10.55 -4.31
CA GLN A 9 11.88 -11.22 -5.62
C GLN A 9 11.27 -12.63 -5.57
N ALA A 10 10.97 -13.15 -4.38
CA ALA A 10 10.37 -14.48 -4.27
C ALA A 10 8.93 -14.45 -4.83
N ARG A 11 8.58 -15.48 -5.63
CA ARG A 11 7.23 -15.74 -6.18
C ARG A 11 6.05 -15.51 -5.21
N PRO A 12 6.15 -15.72 -3.88
CA PRO A 12 5.06 -15.42 -2.95
C PRO A 12 4.66 -13.94 -2.89
N VAL A 13 5.60 -13.01 -3.07
CA VAL A 13 5.31 -11.56 -3.12
C VAL A 13 4.56 -11.23 -4.41
N GLN A 14 4.98 -11.78 -5.54
CA GLN A 14 4.29 -11.62 -6.83
C GLN A 14 2.84 -12.18 -6.81
N ASN A 15 2.57 -13.20 -5.99
CA ASN A 15 1.21 -13.74 -5.77
C ASN A 15 0.33 -12.85 -4.86
N SER A 16 0.84 -11.73 -4.36
CA SER A 16 0.10 -10.85 -3.45
C SER A 16 -0.84 -9.88 -4.17
N TRP A 17 -0.77 -9.78 -5.51
CA TRP A 17 -1.62 -8.88 -6.33
C TRP A 17 -3.12 -9.08 -6.11
N GLY A 18 -3.57 -10.32 -5.89
CA GLY A 18 -4.98 -10.60 -5.58
C GLY A 18 -5.38 -10.33 -4.12
N ARG A 19 -4.42 -10.29 -3.20
CA ARG A 19 -4.70 -10.13 -1.75
C ARG A 19 -5.07 -8.70 -1.41
N PHE A 20 -4.50 -7.71 -2.11
CA PHE A 20 -4.84 -6.31 -1.88
C PHE A 20 -6.29 -6.00 -2.27
N GLU A 21 -6.81 -6.53 -3.37
CA GLU A 21 -8.21 -6.29 -3.76
C GLU A 21 -9.20 -6.90 -2.77
N VAL A 22 -8.90 -8.09 -2.24
CA VAL A 22 -9.70 -8.70 -1.16
C VAL A 22 -9.65 -7.85 0.10
N LEU A 23 -8.45 -7.37 0.51
CA LEU A 23 -8.30 -6.45 1.64
C LEU A 23 -9.13 -5.18 1.43
N ARG A 24 -9.05 -4.58 0.25
CA ARG A 24 -9.80 -3.38 -0.11
C ARG A 24 -11.30 -3.60 0.00
N GLU A 25 -11.81 -4.70 -0.51
CA GLU A 25 -13.23 -5.05 -0.40
C GLU A 25 -13.66 -5.22 1.06
N LEU A 26 -12.89 -5.95 1.87
CA LEU A 26 -13.19 -6.19 3.28
C LEU A 26 -13.18 -4.89 4.09
N CYS A 27 -12.16 -4.06 3.92
CA CYS A 27 -12.06 -2.76 4.60
C CYS A 27 -13.19 -1.81 4.19
N ASN A 28 -13.55 -1.78 2.90
CA ASN A 28 -14.66 -0.97 2.42
C ASN A 28 -16.01 -1.43 3.01
N LYS A 29 -16.23 -2.75 3.10
CA LYS A 29 -17.44 -3.30 3.75
C LYS A 29 -17.50 -3.01 5.24
N ALA A 30 -16.35 -3.04 5.92
CA ALA A 30 -16.25 -2.76 7.35
C ALA A 30 -16.27 -1.25 7.68
N GLY A 31 -16.03 -0.38 6.70
CA GLY A 31 -15.83 1.06 6.93
C GLY A 31 -14.45 1.40 7.56
N GLU A 32 -13.53 0.44 7.55
CA GLU A 32 -12.21 0.52 8.20
C GLU A 32 -11.18 1.23 7.29
N LYS A 33 -11.26 2.56 7.27
CA LYS A 33 -10.39 3.40 6.42
C LYS A 33 -8.91 3.35 6.81
N VAL A 34 -8.60 3.18 8.10
CA VAL A 34 -7.21 3.13 8.60
C VAL A 34 -6.51 1.87 8.10
N SER A 35 -7.16 0.71 8.20
CA SER A 35 -6.63 -0.55 7.68
C SER A 35 -6.46 -0.52 6.16
N LEU A 36 -7.38 0.12 5.44
CA LEU A 36 -7.25 0.34 4.00
C LEU A 36 -6.01 1.20 3.69
N ALA A 37 -5.82 2.31 4.40
CA ALA A 37 -4.69 3.21 4.20
C ALA A 37 -3.34 2.51 4.45
N MET A 38 -3.23 1.66 5.48
CA MET A 38 -2.03 0.85 5.73
C MET A 38 -1.78 -0.19 4.62
N GLY A 39 -2.84 -0.86 4.14
CA GLY A 39 -2.74 -1.82 3.04
C GLY A 39 -2.25 -1.17 1.74
N MET A 40 -2.64 0.06 1.48
CA MET A 40 -2.22 0.83 0.30
C MET A 40 -0.72 1.14 0.31
N THR A 41 -0.09 1.35 1.48
CA THR A 41 1.36 1.48 1.60
C THR A 41 2.07 0.24 1.04
N GLY A 42 1.64 -0.95 1.47
CA GLY A 42 2.21 -2.22 0.99
C GLY A 42 2.05 -2.41 -0.52
N ARG A 43 0.87 -2.05 -1.06
CA ARG A 43 0.61 -2.12 -2.50
C ARG A 43 1.46 -1.12 -3.31
N GLY A 44 1.64 0.10 -2.81
CA GLY A 44 2.53 1.09 -3.41
C GLY A 44 3.96 0.58 -3.51
N THR A 45 4.49 0.05 -2.39
CA THR A 45 5.83 -0.57 -2.34
C THR A 45 5.97 -1.72 -3.33
N GLU A 46 4.98 -2.60 -3.44
CA GLU A 46 5.00 -3.69 -4.40
C GLU A 46 5.06 -3.20 -5.86
N LEU A 47 4.29 -2.16 -6.20
CA LEU A 47 4.27 -1.58 -7.55
C LEU A 47 5.60 -0.89 -7.91
N LEU A 48 6.26 -0.25 -6.93
CA LEU A 48 7.61 0.29 -7.10
C LEU A 48 8.61 -0.82 -7.43
N TYR A 49 8.60 -1.90 -6.65
CA TYR A 49 9.46 -3.06 -6.88
C TYR A 49 9.15 -3.80 -8.19
N ALA A 50 7.89 -3.82 -8.62
CA ALA A 50 7.48 -4.38 -9.90
C ALA A 50 7.84 -3.50 -11.12
N GLY A 51 8.47 -2.33 -10.92
CA GLY A 51 8.80 -1.40 -12.00
C GLY A 51 7.57 -0.76 -12.64
N ARG A 52 6.48 -0.61 -11.88
CA ARG A 52 5.19 -0.02 -12.32
C ARG A 52 4.92 1.33 -11.63
N PRO A 53 5.81 2.34 -11.81
CA PRO A 53 5.74 3.59 -11.07
C PRO A 53 4.46 4.40 -11.34
N GLY A 54 3.87 4.30 -12.54
CA GLY A 54 2.61 4.99 -12.86
C GLY A 54 1.43 4.48 -12.02
N GLU A 55 1.35 3.17 -11.80
CA GLU A 55 0.32 2.59 -10.93
C GLU A 55 0.62 2.85 -9.46
N GLY A 56 1.90 2.82 -9.07
CA GLY A 56 2.33 3.23 -7.72
C GLY A 56 1.91 4.66 -7.41
N SER A 57 2.14 5.60 -8.33
CA SER A 57 1.73 7.00 -8.20
C SER A 57 0.22 7.16 -8.06
N ARG A 58 -0.58 6.35 -8.79
CA ARG A 58 -2.04 6.35 -8.64
C ARG A 58 -2.46 5.89 -7.24
N VAL A 59 -1.89 4.78 -6.75
CA VAL A 59 -2.16 4.27 -5.40
C VAL A 59 -1.75 5.28 -4.33
N ALA A 60 -0.60 5.93 -4.50
CA ALA A 60 -0.13 7.00 -3.61
C ALA A 60 -1.11 8.19 -3.55
N SER A 61 -1.62 8.62 -4.71
CA SER A 61 -2.61 9.71 -4.78
C SER A 61 -3.93 9.34 -4.08
N GLU A 62 -4.43 8.13 -4.32
CA GLU A 62 -5.63 7.60 -3.66
C GLU A 62 -5.43 7.48 -2.14
N GLN A 63 -4.25 7.04 -1.70
CA GLN A 63 -3.91 6.92 -0.28
C GLN A 63 -3.89 8.29 0.39
N MET A 64 -3.30 9.30 -0.26
CA MET A 64 -3.28 10.66 0.29
C MET A 64 -4.68 11.25 0.44
N ALA A 65 -5.57 11.03 -0.54
CA ALA A 65 -6.96 11.44 -0.42
C ALA A 65 -7.68 10.72 0.74
N LEU A 66 -7.40 9.43 0.93
CA LEU A 66 -7.97 8.65 2.03
C LEU A 66 -7.48 9.16 3.39
N LEU A 67 -6.18 9.42 3.55
CA LEU A 67 -5.59 9.97 4.77
C LEU A 67 -6.16 11.36 5.11
N GLN A 68 -6.32 12.23 4.10
CA GLN A 68 -7.01 13.51 4.27
C GLN A 68 -8.45 13.33 4.77
N SER A 69 -9.17 12.31 4.27
CA SER A 69 -10.53 12.01 4.72
C SER A 69 -10.63 11.45 6.13
N ILE A 70 -9.55 10.84 6.65
CA ILE A 70 -9.46 10.35 8.03
C ILE A 70 -9.18 11.52 8.98
N GLY A 71 -8.37 12.48 8.55
CA GLY A 71 -8.08 13.70 9.31
C GLY A 71 -7.14 13.50 10.51
N ASP A 72 -6.50 12.33 10.62
CA ASP A 72 -5.52 12.05 11.67
C ASP A 72 -4.10 12.42 11.18
N PRO A 73 -3.47 13.44 11.79
CA PRO A 73 -2.12 13.88 11.42
C PRO A 73 -1.05 12.83 11.74
N ASN A 74 -1.24 11.98 12.77
CA ASN A 74 -0.28 10.92 13.09
C ASN A 74 -0.28 9.84 12.00
N LEU A 75 -1.46 9.46 11.52
CA LEU A 75 -1.58 8.53 10.39
C LEU A 75 -1.01 9.12 9.11
N THR A 76 -1.25 10.41 8.87
CA THR A 76 -0.70 11.09 7.69
C THR A 76 0.82 11.08 7.71
N VAL A 77 1.44 11.48 8.82
CA VAL A 77 2.92 11.46 8.97
C VAL A 77 3.46 10.03 8.90
N GLY A 78 2.79 9.06 9.51
CA GLY A 78 3.24 7.68 9.57
C GLY A 78 3.12 6.90 8.26
N LEU A 79 2.20 7.28 7.36
CA LEU A 79 1.90 6.51 6.14
C LEU A 79 2.25 7.24 4.85
N ALA A 80 2.39 8.58 4.86
CA ALA A 80 2.72 9.33 3.65
C ALA A 80 4.13 9.05 3.10
N PHE A 81 5.06 8.51 3.89
CA PHE A 81 6.40 8.21 3.40
C PHE A 81 6.39 7.24 2.19
N GLY A 82 5.46 6.27 2.19
CA GLY A 82 5.33 5.31 1.09
C GLY A 82 4.78 5.92 -0.20
N ALA A 83 4.12 7.08 -0.11
CA ALA A 83 3.63 7.83 -1.26
C ALA A 83 4.74 8.65 -1.96
N PHE A 84 5.88 8.86 -1.29
CA PHE A 84 7.02 9.65 -1.79
C PHE A 84 8.29 8.83 -2.06
N ALA A 85 8.24 7.52 -1.80
CA ALA A 85 9.32 6.57 -2.11
C ALA A 85 9.32 6.19 -3.61
#